data_AF-A0A929B281-F1
#
_entry.id   AF-A0A929B281-F1
#
_cell.length_a   1.000
_cell.length_b   1.000
_cell.length_c   1.000
_cell.angle_alpha   90.00
_cell.angle_beta   90.00
_cell.angle_gamma   90.00
#
_symmetry.space_group_name_H-M   'P 1'
#
loop_
_entity.id
_entity.type
_entity.pdbx_description
1 polymer ?
#
loop_
_entity_poly.entity_id
_entity_poly.type
_entity_poly.pdbx_seq_one_letter_code
_entity_poly.pdbx_strand_id
1 'polypeptide(L)' 'MMWINKSEMPYLWEVIWSELASLEGGCVGENKGEVWQYMGSKIEGERLTHTFRHRCHPRSFNLEYRHISTTLTGEVIQQ' A
#
# COMPACT_ATOMS: atom_id res chain seq x y z
N MET A 1 2.18 -3.92 -19.91
CA MET A 1 2.00 -2.91 -18.85
C MET A 1 0.52 -2.59 -18.81
N MET A 2 -0.19 -3.05 -17.77
CA MET A 2 -1.64 -2.85 -17.65
C MET A 2 -1.87 -1.54 -16.90
N TRP A 3 -2.61 -0.62 -17.51
CA TRP A 3 -3.00 0.64 -16.87
C TRP A 3 -4.31 0.37 -16.13
N ILE A 4 -4.31 0.57 -14.81
CA ILE A 4 -5.55 0.53 -14.04
C ILE A 4 -6.35 1.76 -14.46
N ASN A 5 -7.50 1.53 -15.09
CA ASN A 5 -8.33 2.63 -15.49
C ASN A 5 -8.96 3.27 -14.25
N LYS A 6 -8.66 4.54 -14.01
CA LYS A 6 -9.21 5.30 -12.88
C LYS A 6 -10.74 5.31 -12.88
N SER A 7 -11.40 5.15 -14.04
CA SER A 7 -12.87 5.04 -14.10
C SER A 7 -13.39 3.70 -13.59
N GLU A 8 -12.58 2.64 -13.64
CA GLU A 8 -12.96 1.32 -13.11
C GLU A 8 -12.74 1.27 -11.59
N MET A 9 -11.77 2.03 -11.06
CA MET A 9 -11.52 2.13 -9.62
C MET A 9 -11.19 3.55 -9.15
N PRO A 10 -12.21 4.40 -9.01
CA PRO A 10 -12.01 5.79 -8.62
C PRO A 10 -11.46 5.96 -7.20
N TYR A 11 -11.62 4.96 -6.33
CA TYR A 11 -11.26 5.00 -4.91
C TYR A 11 -10.14 4.04 -4.50
N LEU A 12 -9.45 3.44 -5.48
CA LEU A 12 -8.42 2.43 -5.20
C LEU A 12 -7.36 2.97 -4.22
N TRP A 13 -6.95 4.22 -4.40
CA TRP A 13 -5.86 4.79 -3.61
C TRP A 13 -6.28 5.06 -2.17
N GLU A 14 -7.50 5.55 -1.96
CA GLU A 14 -8.11 5.75 -0.65
C GLU A 14 -8.23 4.43 0.11
N VAL A 15 -8.65 3.35 -0.57
CA VAL A 15 -8.70 2.00 0.00
C VAL A 15 -7.30 1.54 0.41
N ILE A 16 -6.31 1.68 -0.47
CA ILE A 16 -4.94 1.26 -0.19
C ILE A 16 -4.32 2.04 0.98
N TRP A 17 -4.51 3.36 1.04
CA TRP A 17 -4.01 4.15 2.17
C TRP A 17 -4.72 3.82 3.47
N SER A 18 -6.03 3.58 3.43
CA SER A 18 -6.79 3.14 4.59
C SER A 18 -6.27 1.79 5.10
N GLU A 19 -5.99 0.86 4.20
CA GLU A 19 -5.42 -0.45 4.56
C GLU A 19 -4.01 -0.31 5.14
N LEU A 20 -3.17 0.55 4.55
CA LEU A 20 -1.84 0.83 5.11
C LEU A 20 -1.94 1.41 6.53
N ALA A 21 -2.84 2.37 6.74
CA ALA A 21 -3.06 2.97 8.05
C ALA A 21 -3.58 1.95 9.06
N SER A 22 -4.45 1.02 8.64
CA SER A 22 -4.94 -0.08 9.46
C SER A 22 -3.81 -1.01 9.90
N LEU A 23 -2.94 -1.43 8.97
CA LEU A 23 -1.76 -2.26 9.26
C LEU A 23 -0.76 -1.57 10.21
N GLU A 24 -0.68 -0.25 10.15
CA GLU A 24 0.15 0.55 11.06
C GLU A 24 -0.54 0.89 12.38
N GLY A 25 -1.77 0.41 12.61
CA GLY A 25 -2.52 0.66 13.82
C GLY A 25 -2.89 2.14 14.02
N GLY A 26 -3.07 2.88 12.91
CA GLY A 26 -3.38 4.31 12.92
C GLY A 26 -2.18 5.20 13.29
N CYS A 27 -0.96 4.67 13.35
CA CYS A 27 0.23 5.46 13.63
C CYS A 27 0.52 6.44 12.47
N VAL A 28 0.87 7.68 12.80
CA VAL A 28 1.46 8.61 11.83
C VAL A 28 2.82 8.04 11.48
N GLY A 29 2.91 7.39 10.31
CA GLY A 29 4.14 6.81 9.78
C GLY A 29 5.13 7.88 9.32
N GLU A 30 5.31 8.94 10.10
CA GLU A 30 6.29 10.00 9.89
C GLU A 30 7.42 9.84 10.91
N ASN A 31 8.67 9.87 10.44
CA ASN A 31 9.85 9.90 11.29
C ASN A 31 10.92 10.82 10.68
N LYS A 32 11.14 11.99 11.29
CA LYS A 32 12.13 13.00 10.83
C LYS A 32 11.94 13.40 9.36
N GLY A 33 10.69 13.55 8.92
CA GLY A 33 10.34 13.87 7.53
C GLY A 33 10.37 12.68 6.56
N GLU A 34 10.70 11.47 7.04
CA GLU A 34 10.48 10.24 6.28
C GLU A 34 9.06 9.75 6.46
N VAL A 35 8.43 9.33 5.37
CA VAL A 35 7.08 8.75 5.36
C VAL A 35 7.05 7.48 4.51
N TRP A 36 5.92 6.77 4.50
CA TRP A 36 5.70 5.67 3.56
C TRP A 36 5.83 6.12 2.11
N GLN A 37 6.66 5.41 1.35
CA GLN A 37 6.94 5.66 -0.06
C GLN A 37 6.34 4.55 -0.89
N TYR A 38 5.57 4.91 -1.92
CA TYR A 38 5.06 3.92 -2.87
C TYR A 38 6.19 3.47 -3.82
N MET A 39 6.42 2.17 -3.88
CA MET A 39 7.50 1.58 -4.66
C MET A 39 7.04 1.00 -6.00
N GLY A 40 5.74 0.74 -6.14
CA GLY A 40 5.16 0.18 -7.35
C GLY A 40 4.14 -0.92 -7.08
N SER A 41 3.62 -1.47 -8.17
CA SER A 41 2.66 -2.58 -8.13
C SER A 41 3.15 -3.76 -8.94
N LYS A 42 2.78 -4.96 -8.50
CA LYS A 42 3.00 -6.21 -9.23
C LYS A 42 1.66 -6.92 -9.44
N ILE A 43 1.44 -7.46 -10.62
CA ILE A 43 0.27 -8.28 -10.95
C ILE A 43 0.72 -9.74 -11.01
N GLU A 44 0.01 -10.62 -10.30
CA GLU A 44 0.23 -12.07 -10.29
C GLU A 44 -1.13 -12.78 -10.42
N GLY A 45 -1.48 -13.21 -11.63
CA GLY A 45 -2.83 -13.70 -11.92
C GLY A 45 -3.86 -12.59 -11.76
N GLU A 46 -4.87 -12.82 -10.91
CA GLU A 46 -5.92 -11.86 -10.59
C GLU A 46 -5.58 -10.94 -9.40
N ARG A 47 -4.38 -11.11 -8.82
CA ARG A 47 -3.92 -10.35 -7.65
C ARG A 47 -3.03 -9.18 -8.09
N LEU A 48 -3.37 -7.99 -7.62
CA LEU A 48 -2.59 -6.77 -7.73
C LEU A 48 -2.00 -6.44 -6.36
N THR A 49 -0.68 -6.38 -6.24
CA THR A 49 0.02 -6.11 -4.98
C THR A 49 0.76 -4.78 -5.05
N HIS A 50 0.37 -3.83 -4.21
CA HIS A 50 1.00 -2.54 -4.01
C HIS A 50 2.07 -2.65 -2.93
N THR A 51 3.29 -2.20 -3.24
CA THR A 51 4.41 -2.25 -2.30
C THR A 51 4.75 -0.84 -1.80
N PHE A 52 4.82 -0.73 -0.48
CA PHE A 52 5.21 0.48 0.25
C PHE A 52 6.50 0.22 1.02
N ARG A 53 7.33 1.24 1.13
CA ARG A 53 8.58 1.20 1.89
C ARG A 53 8.65 2.39 2.85
N HIS A 54 9.03 2.12 4.08
CA HIS A 54 9.45 3.15 5.02
C HIS A 54 10.95 2.99 5.28
N ARG A 55 11.75 4.04 5.05
CA ARG A 55 13.22 3.95 5.20
C ARG A 55 13.68 3.85 6.65
N CYS A 56 12.93 4.48 7.57
CA CYS A 56 13.22 4.47 9.00
C CYS A 56 11.93 4.43 9.84
N HIS A 57 11.37 3.24 10.00
CA HIS A 57 10.22 2.88 10.82
C HIS A 57 10.04 3.72 12.10
N PRO A 58 9.06 4.63 12.36
CA PRO A 58 8.97 5.26 13.69
C PRO A 58 8.90 4.29 14.87
N ARG A 59 8.34 3.09 14.68
CA ARG A 59 8.26 2.07 15.75
C ARG A 59 9.51 1.19 15.85
N SER A 60 10.07 0.78 14.71
CA SER A 60 11.18 -0.19 14.66
C SER A 60 12.55 0.46 14.47
N PHE A 61 12.59 1.74 14.11
CA PHE A 61 13.77 2.48 13.67
C PHE A 61 14.54 1.85 12.50
N ASN A 62 13.90 0.92 11.78
CA ASN A 62 14.48 0.15 10.69
C ASN A 62 13.72 0.32 9.38
N LEU A 63 14.31 -0.15 8.29
CA LEU A 63 13.64 -0.19 7.00
C LEU A 63 12.52 -1.24 7.02
N GLU A 64 11.31 -0.84 6.65
CA GLU A 64 10.13 -1.71 6.62
C GLU A 64 9.45 -1.69 5.25
N TYR A 65 8.80 -2.81 4.93
CA TYR A 65 7.96 -2.96 3.75
C TYR A 65 6.54 -3.36 4.17
N ARG A 66 5.56 -2.83 3.44
CA ARG A 66 4.17 -3.27 3.50
C ARG A 66 3.70 -3.62 2.11
N HIS A 67 2.92 -4.69 2.04
CA HIS A 67 2.36 -5.20 0.80
C HIS A 67 0.84 -5.27 0.96
N ILE A 68 0.14 -4.48 0.16
CA ILE A 68 -1.32 -4.43 0.16
C ILE A 68 -1.79 -5.03 -1.14
N SER A 69 -2.54 -6.12 -1.03
CA SER A 69 -3.02 -6.85 -2.20
C SER A 69 -4.51 -6.62 -2.39
N THR A 70 -4.88 -6.29 -3.62
CA THR A 70 -6.26 -6.24 -4.07
C THR A 70 -6.44 -7.25 -5.21
N THR A 71 -7.69 -7.60 -5.50
CA THR A 71 -8.04 -8.21 -6.78
C THR A 71 -8.01 -7.15 -7.88
N LEU A 72 -7.96 -7.59 -9.13
CA LEU A 72 -8.20 -6.70 -10.29
C LEU A 72 -9.62 -6.11 -10.31
N THR A 73 -10.53 -6.58 -9.45
CA THR A 73 -11.87 -6.02 -9.19
C THR A 73 -11.90 -5.05 -7.99
N GLY A 74 -10.77 -4.87 -7.29
CA GLY A 74 -10.56 -3.79 -6.32
C GLY A 74 -10.85 -4.19 -4.88
N GLU A 75 -11.11 -5.47 -4.65
CA GLU A 75 -11.37 -6.02 -3.33
C GLU A 75 -10.06 -6.33 -2.64
N VAL A 76 -9.86 -5.83 -1.43
CA VAL A 76 -8.66 -6.12 -0.63
C VAL A 76 -8.68 -7.60 -0.25
N ILE A 77 -7.58 -8.29 -0.54
CA ILE A 77 -7.39 -9.68 -0.14
C ILE A 77 -6.78 -9.66 1.25
N GLN A 78 -7.59 -9.99 2.27
CA GLN A 78 -7.09 -10.17 3.63
C GLN A 78 -6.04 -11.29 3.64
N GLN A 79 -4.88 -11.00 4.22
CA GLN A 79 -3.77 -11.95 4.37
C GLN A 79 -4.05 -12.99 5.45
#